data_AF-A0A2M7DQ15-F1
#
_entry.id   AF-A0A2M7DQ15-F1
#
_cell.length_a   1.000
_cell.length_b   1.000
_cell.length_c   1.000
_cell.angle_alpha   90.00
_cell.angle_beta   90.00
_cell.angle_gamma   90.00
#
_symmetry.space_group_name_H-M   'P 1'
#
loop_
_entity.id
_entity.type
_entity.pdbx_description
1 polymer ?
#
loop_
_entity_poly.entity_id
_entity_poly.type
_entity_poly.pdbx_seq_one_letter_code
_entity_poly.pdbx_strand_id
1 'polypeptide(L)' 'MRRQILKSFKQLEHNPNSGPIEPNLTRLKKNHRYLVSGHYKLIYRIIDKQVIINDVFDTRQNPSKMNDENRKEE' A
#
# COMPACT_ATOMS: atom_id res chain seq x y z
N MET A 1 7.35 -9.83 11.09
CA MET A 1 7.29 -8.96 9.89
C MET A 1 6.98 -9.75 8.61
N ARG A 2 7.89 -10.57 8.07
CA ARG A 2 7.71 -11.31 6.79
C ARG A 2 6.39 -12.09 6.65
N ARG A 3 5.98 -12.85 7.67
CA ARG A 3 4.75 -13.68 7.60
C ARG A 3 3.46 -12.87 7.43
N GLN A 4 3.37 -11.68 8.02
CA GLN A 4 2.13 -10.89 7.97
C GLN A 4 1.98 -10.22 6.61
N ILE A 5 3.08 -9.70 6.05
CA ILE A 5 3.14 -9.16 4.69
C ILE A 5 2.75 -10.26 3.67
N LEU A 6 3.31 -11.47 3.80
CA LEU A 6 2.98 -12.60 2.92
C LEU A 6 1.49 -12.99 2.99
N LYS A 7 0.85 -12.88 4.16
CA LYS A 7 -0.61 -13.10 4.28
C LYS A 7 -1.40 -12.03 3.53
N SER A 8 -1.01 -10.76 3.67
CA SER A 8 -1.62 -9.65 2.94
C SER A 8 -1.48 -9.83 1.42
N PHE A 9 -0.35 -10.32 0.92
CA PHE A 9 -0.17 -10.67 -0.49
C PHE A 9 -1.17 -11.74 -0.97
N LYS A 10 -1.29 -12.85 -0.24
CA LYS A 10 -2.25 -13.92 -0.58
C LYS A 10 -3.70 -13.43 -0.59
N GLN A 11 -4.04 -12.50 0.30
CA GLN A 11 -5.36 -11.86 0.29
C GLN A 11 -5.59 -11.05 -0.98
N LEU A 12 -4.57 -10.31 -1.46
CA LEU A 12 -4.68 -9.49 -2.67
C LEU A 12 -4.80 -10.32 -3.96
N GLU A 13 -4.23 -11.53 -3.97
CA GLU A 13 -4.39 -12.48 -5.08
C GLU A 13 -5.86 -12.86 -5.32
N HIS A 14 -6.63 -13.03 -4.24
CA HIS A 14 -8.04 -13.44 -4.32
C HIS A 14 -9.00 -12.26 -4.27
N ASN A 15 -8.65 -11.19 -3.54
CA ASN A 15 -9.50 -10.02 -3.34
C ASN A 15 -8.67 -8.73 -3.41
N PRO A 16 -8.29 -8.29 -4.63
CA PRO A 16 -7.45 -7.11 -4.83
C PRO A 16 -8.13 -5.81 -4.40
N ASN A 17 -9.46 -5.78 -4.28
CA ASN A 17 -10.21 -4.59 -3.85
C ASN A 17 -10.43 -4.52 -2.32
N SER A 18 -9.87 -5.46 -1.55
CA SER A 18 -10.09 -5.56 -0.10
C SER A 18 -9.49 -4.42 0.72
N GLY A 19 -8.53 -3.67 0.16
CA GLY A 19 -7.97 -2.48 0.81
C GLY A 19 -8.75 -1.21 0.46
N PRO A 20 -9.03 -0.32 1.43
CA PRO A 20 -9.58 1.00 1.15
C PRO A 20 -8.58 1.88 0.38
N ILE A 21 -9.09 2.95 -0.24
CA ILE A 21 -8.25 3.99 -0.87
C ILE A 21 -7.39 4.66 0.20
N GLU A 22 -6.12 4.94 -0.11
CA GLU A 22 -5.20 5.66 0.76
C GLU A 22 -5.46 7.18 0.65
N PRO A 23 -6.08 7.81 1.67
CA PRO A 23 -6.45 9.22 1.59
C PRO A 23 -5.25 10.14 1.38
N ASN A 24 -4.08 9.80 1.94
CA ASN A 24 -2.88 10.62 1.82
C ASN A 24 -2.34 10.64 0.38
N LEU A 25 -2.66 9.65 -0.46
CA LEU A 25 -2.15 9.54 -1.83
C LEU A 25 -3.20 9.90 -2.90
N THR A 26 -4.37 10.39 -2.50
CA THR A 26 -5.47 10.77 -3.41
C THR A 26 -5.06 11.85 -4.41
N ARG A 27 -4.17 12.78 -4.01
CA ARG A 27 -3.61 13.83 -4.89
C ARG A 27 -2.96 13.28 -6.15
N LEU A 28 -2.40 12.07 -6.09
CA LEU A 28 -1.75 11.41 -7.23
C LEU A 28 -2.75 10.90 -8.28
N LYS A 29 -4.05 10.87 -7.99
CA LYS A 29 -5.13 10.40 -8.89
C LYS A 29 -4.90 9.00 -9.47
N LYS A 30 -4.18 8.15 -8.73
CA LYS A 30 -3.79 6.77 -9.12
C LYS A 30 -4.57 5.67 -8.39
N ASN A 31 -5.56 6.04 -7.58
CA ASN A 31 -6.38 5.11 -6.78
C ASN A 31 -5.54 4.14 -5.93
N HIS A 32 -4.48 4.65 -5.30
CA HIS A 32 -3.69 3.86 -4.36
C HIS A 32 -4.59 3.36 -3.22
N ARG A 33 -4.37 2.11 -2.84
CA ARG A 33 -5.04 1.39 -1.76
C ARG A 33 -4.00 0.97 -0.74
N TYR A 34 -4.46 0.60 0.46
CA TYR A 34 -3.57 0.07 1.48
C TYR A 34 -4.15 -1.14 2.21
N LEU A 35 -3.26 -1.99 2.72
CA LEU A 35 -3.57 -2.97 3.77
C LEU A 35 -2.66 -2.72 4.97
N VAL A 36 -3.22 -2.78 6.19
CA VAL A 36 -2.43 -2.68 7.41
C VAL A 36 -1.97 -4.07 7.83
N SER A 37 -0.66 -4.23 8.04
CA SER A 37 0.00 -5.46 8.43
C SER A 37 0.97 -5.15 9.59
N GLY A 38 0.45 -5.24 10.82
CA GLY A 38 1.18 -4.81 12.01
C GLY A 38 1.43 -3.30 12.02
N HIS A 39 2.70 -2.89 12.09
CA HIS A 39 3.12 -1.48 12.04
C HIS A 39 3.41 -0.97 10.62
N TYR A 40 2.98 -1.70 9.59
CA TYR A 40 3.23 -1.33 8.21
C TYR A 40 1.93 -1.25 7.43
N LYS A 41 1.88 -0.31 6.49
CA LYS A 41 0.89 -0.22 5.42
C LYS A 41 1.53 -0.70 4.13
N LEU A 42 0.95 -1.73 3.54
CA LEU A 42 1.28 -2.16 2.19
C LEU A 42 0.48 -1.29 1.22
N ILE A 43 1.15 -0.36 0.53
CA ILE A 43 0.55 0.53 -0.45
C ILE A 43 0.60 -0.13 -1.82
N TYR A 44 -0.54 -0.19 -2.50
CA TYR A 44 -0.65 -0.84 -3.80
C TYR A 44 -1.70 -0.19 -4.69
N ARG A 45 -1.72 -0.57 -5.96
CA ARG A 45 -2.75 -0.18 -6.92
C ARG A 45 -3.06 -1.35 -7.86
N ILE A 46 -4.20 -1.26 -8.53
CA ILE A 46 -4.62 -2.25 -9.52
C ILE A 46 -4.45 -1.62 -10.91
N ILE A 47 -3.64 -2.23 -11.77
CA ILE A 47 -3.41 -1.81 -13.17
C ILE A 47 -3.60 -3.03 -14.04
N ASP A 48 -4.46 -2.96 -15.07
CA ASP A 48 -4.69 -4.06 -16.02
C ASP A 48 -4.94 -5.43 -15.34
N LYS A 49 -5.75 -5.41 -14.27
CA LYS A 49 -6.07 -6.57 -13.41
C LYS A 49 -4.90 -7.15 -12.62
N GLN A 50 -3.76 -6.49 -12.60
CA GLN A 50 -2.60 -6.85 -11.79
C GLN A 50 -2.50 -5.95 -10.56
N VAL A 51 -2.11 -6.54 -9.43
CA VAL A 51 -1.82 -5.81 -8.20
C VAL A 51 -0.35 -5.41 -8.21
N ILE A 52 -0.10 -4.11 -8.23
CA ILE A 52 1.25 -3.55 -8.14
C ILE A 52 1.44 -2.99 -6.73
N ILE A 53 2.39 -3.56 -6.00
CA ILE A 53 2.83 -2.98 -4.74
C ILE A 53 3.78 -1.83 -5.05
N ASN A 54 3.48 -0.65 -4.52
CA ASN A 54 4.31 0.54 -4.72
C ASN A 54 5.23 0.81 -3.54
N ASP A 55 4.78 0.51 -2.31
CA ASP A 55 5.54 0.87 -1.11
C ASP A 55 5.09 0.06 0.11
N VAL A 56 5.97 -0.05 1.10
CA VAL A 56 5.68 -0.54 2.45
C VAL A 56 5.96 0.60 3.44
N PHE A 57 4.91 1.29 3.86
CA PHE A 57 5.00 2.45 4.74
C PHE A 57 4.94 2.07 6.22
N ASP A 58 5.89 2.52 7.03
CA ASP A 58 5.85 2.35 8.49
C ASP A 58 4.81 3.30 9.11
N THR A 59 3.74 2.76 9.67
CA THR A 59 2.62 3.53 10.22
C THR A 59 2.96 4.34 11.46
N ARG A 60 4.14 4.13 12.06
CA ARG A 60 4.65 4.94 13.17
C ARG A 60 5.21 6.29 12.70
N GLN A 61 5.44 6.46 11.40
CA GLN A 61 5.86 7.72 10.81
C GLN A 61 4.67 8.64 10.53
N ASN A 62 4.93 9.94 10.40
CA ASN A 62 3.90 10.90 10.00
C ASN A 62 3.37 10.57 8.58
N PRO A 63 2.06 10.38 8.37
CA PRO A 63 1.47 10.02 7.07
C PRO A 63 1.80 10.97 5.92
N SER A 64 2.11 12.25 6.21
CA SER A 64 2.56 13.22 5.20
C SER A 64 3.81 12.74 4.44
N LYS A 65 4.66 11.93 5.07
CA LYS A 65 5.86 11.35 4.45
C LYS A 65 5.58 10.34 3.32
N MET A 66 4.33 9.89 3.16
CA MET A 66 3.95 9.07 1.99
C MET A 66 4.03 9.85 0.67
N ASN A 67 3.91 11.18 0.71
CA ASN A 67 4.00 12.05 -0.46
C ASN A 67 5.39 12.66 -0.66
N ASP A 68 6.39 12.22 0.10
CA ASP A 68 7.75 12.74 -0.04
C ASP A 68 8.33 12.27 -1.38
N GLU A 69 8.62 13.22 -2.27
CA GLU A 69 9.17 12.95 -3.61
C GLU A 69 10.56 12.28 -3.55
N ASN A 70 11.25 12.38 -2.40
CA ASN A 70 12.54 11.72 -2.19
C ASN A 70 12.42 10.28 -1.69
N ARG A 71 11.19 9.81 -1.41
CA ARG A 71 10.95 8.44 -0.97
C ARG A 71 11.07 7.50 -2.16
N LYS A 72 12.12 6.67 -2.16
CA LYS A 72 12.28 5.61 -3.14
C LYS A 72 11.23 4.53 -2.88
N GLU A 73 10.52 4.12 -3.93
CA GLU A 73 9.78 2.85 -3.94
C GLU A 73 10.85 1.74 -3.79
N GLU A 74 10.93 1.11 -2.62
CA GLU A 74 11.88 0.02 -2.33
C GLU A 74 11.45 -1.32 -2.92
#